data_AF-A0A967G1J7-F1
#
_entry.id   AF-A0A967G1J7-F1
#
_cell.length_a   1.000
_cell.length_b   1.000
_cell.length_c   1.000
_cell.angle_alpha   90.00
_cell.angle_beta   90.00
_cell.angle_gamma   90.00
#
_symmetry.space_group_name_H-M   'P 1'
#
loop_
_entity.id
_entity.type
_entity.pdbx_description
1 polymer ?
#
loop_
_entity_poly.entity_id
_entity_poly.type
_entity_poly.pdbx_seq_one_letter_code
_entity_poly.pdbx_strand_id
1 'polypeptide(L)' 'LGLPIIRTSPDHGTAFDIAWQGSADPSSMVEAVKVAVRLAKNKSA' A
#
# COMPACT_ATOMS: atom_id res chain seq x y z
N LEU A 1 -5.07 -11.79 -6.62
CA LEU A 1 -4.13 -12.88 -6.30
C LEU A 1 -3.67 -13.52 -7.62
N GLY A 2 -2.44 -14.02 -7.71
CA GLY A 2 -1.94 -14.69 -8.94
C GLY A 2 -0.69 -14.07 -9.59
N LEU A 3 -0.11 -13.01 -9.01
CA LEU A 3 1.19 -12.52 -9.44
C LEU A 3 2.33 -13.34 -8.80
N PRO A 4 3.48 -13.50 -9.46
CA PRO A 4 4.66 -14.19 -8.90
C PRO A 4 5.39 -13.35 -7.84
N ILE A 5 4.89 -12.15 -7.54
CA ILE A 5 5.43 -11.23 -6.56
C ILE A 5 4.36 -10.84 -5.55
N ILE A 6 4.81 -10.44 -4.35
CA ILE A 6 3.94 -9.81 -3.37
C ILE A 6 3.64 -8.40 -3.87
N ARG A 7 2.35 -8.08 -4.02
CA ARG A 7 1.87 -6.75 -4.40
C ARG A 7 0.72 -6.35 -3.47
N THR A 8 0.89 -5.24 -2.77
CA THR A 8 -0.17 -4.53 -2.04
C THR A 8 -0.38 -3.15 -2.67
N SER A 9 -1.41 -2.44 -2.25
CA SER A 9 -1.76 -1.11 -2.75
C SER A 9 -2.59 -0.38 -1.69
N PRO A 10 -2.53 0.96 -1.61
CA PRO A 10 -3.56 1.72 -0.92
C PRO A 10 -4.95 1.45 -1.55
N ASP A 11 -5.99 1.68 -0.78
CA ASP A 11 -7.42 1.51 -1.12
C ASP A 11 -8.08 2.77 -1.72
N HIS A 12 -7.32 3.85 -1.91
CA HIS A 12 -7.80 5.10 -2.49
C HIS A 12 -7.20 5.37 -3.88
N GLY A 13 -7.80 6.34 -4.59
CA GLY A 13 -7.34 6.82 -5.89
C GLY A 13 -6.26 7.90 -5.80
N THR A 14 -6.14 8.71 -6.87
CA THR A 14 -5.07 9.72 -7.01
C THR A 14 -5.28 11.00 -6.21
N ALA A 15 -6.53 11.29 -5.81
CA ALA A 15 -6.89 12.46 -5.00
C ALA A 15 -6.30 13.80 -5.53
N PHE A 16 -6.43 14.05 -6.85
CA PHE A 16 -5.85 15.22 -7.52
C PHE A 16 -6.39 16.55 -6.99
N ASP A 17 -7.63 16.55 -6.50
CA ASP A 17 -8.30 17.68 -5.88
C ASP A 17 -7.63 18.15 -4.57
N ILE A 18 -6.86 17.28 -3.90
CA ILE A 18 -6.14 17.59 -2.65
C ILE A 18 -4.61 17.49 -2.75
N ALA A 19 -4.09 17.33 -3.96
CA ALA A 19 -2.66 17.18 -4.19
C ALA A 19 -1.90 18.48 -3.78
N TRP A 20 -0.75 18.33 -3.11
CA TRP A 20 0.06 19.43 -2.56
C TRP A 20 -0.61 20.29 -1.47
N GLN A 21 -1.76 19.90 -0.93
CA GLN A 21 -2.46 20.65 0.13
C GLN A 21 -2.11 20.18 1.54
N GLY A 22 -1.38 19.06 1.68
CA GLY A 22 -1.06 18.48 2.99
C GLY A 22 -2.26 17.81 3.68
N SER A 23 -3.36 17.57 2.95
CA SER A 23 -4.62 17.04 3.48
C SER A 23 -4.84 15.54 3.21
N ALA A 24 -3.91 14.87 2.51
CA ALA A 24 -4.03 13.44 2.24
C ALA A 24 -3.82 12.60 3.50
N ASP A 25 -4.69 11.62 3.73
CA ASP A 25 -4.53 10.62 4.79
C ASP A 25 -3.59 9.48 4.32
N PRO A 26 -2.41 9.30 4.94
CA PRO A 26 -1.45 8.26 4.54
C PRO A 26 -1.76 6.87 5.08
N SER A 27 -2.78 6.70 5.95
CA SER A 27 -3.01 5.48 6.73
C SER A 27 -3.11 4.22 5.86
N SER A 28 -3.83 4.31 4.75
CA SER A 28 -4.01 3.19 3.81
C SER A 28 -2.71 2.74 3.15
N MET A 29 -1.87 3.69 2.71
CA MET A 29 -0.56 3.39 2.16
C MET A 29 0.35 2.74 3.21
N VAL A 30 0.33 3.26 4.44
CA VAL A 30 1.10 2.70 5.57
C VAL A 30 0.69 1.24 5.83
N GLU A 31 -0.61 0.94 5.86
CA GLU A 31 -1.10 -0.43 6.03
C GLU A 31 -0.72 -1.34 4.85
N ALA A 32 -0.82 -0.85 3.61
CA ALA A 32 -0.39 -1.60 2.43
C ALA A 32 1.09 -2.02 2.52
N VAL A 33 1.97 -1.13 3.00
CA VAL A 33 3.40 -1.43 3.22
C VAL A 33 3.57 -2.44 4.35
N LYS A 34 2.90 -2.28 5.49
CA LYS A 34 2.97 -3.23 6.61
C LYS A 34 2.56 -4.64 6.20
N VAL A 35 1.48 -4.76 5.44
CA VAL A 35 1.01 -6.05 4.91
C VAL A 35 2.04 -6.66 3.97
N ALA A 36 2.65 -5.87 3.07
CA ALA A 36 3.71 -6.36 2.20
C ALA A 36 4.91 -6.91 2.99
N VAL A 37 5.36 -6.20 4.03
CA VAL A 37 6.44 -6.66 4.93
C VAL A 37 6.06 -7.94 5.65
N ARG A 38 4.84 -8.04 6.18
CA ARG A 38 4.35 -9.26 6.86
C ARG A 38 4.34 -10.46 5.92
N LEU A 39 3.84 -10.28 4.70
CA LEU A 39 3.81 -11.34 3.68
C LEU A 39 5.24 -11.73 3.24
N ALA A 40 6.14 -10.76 3.11
CA ALA A 40 7.53 -11.02 2.74
C ALA A 40 8.28 -11.83 3.81
N LYS A 41 8.06 -11.53 5.10
CA LYS A 41 8.62 -12.30 6.22
C LYS A 41 8.09 -13.73 6.28
N ASN A 42 6.85 -13.94 5.84
CA ASN A 42 6.22 -15.26 5.85
C ASN A 42 6.49 -16.08 4.57
N LYS A 43 7.18 -15.49 3.57
CA LYS A 43 7.57 -16.22 2.37
C LYS A 43 8.80 -17.07 2.70
N SER A 44 8.60 -18.37 2.88
CA SER A 44 9.70 -19.33 2.92
C SER A 44 10.47 -19.30 1.60
N ALA A 45 11.80 -19.41 1.67
CA ALA A 45 12.68 -19.48 0.50
C ALA A 45 12.40 -20.74 -0.33
#